data_AF-A0A522AJI3-F1
#
_entry.id   AF-A0A522AJI3-F1
#
_cell.length_a   1.000
_cell.length_b   1.000
_cell.length_c   1.000
_cell.angle_alpha   90.00
_cell.angle_beta   90.00
_cell.angle_gamma   90.00
#
_symmetry.space_group_name_H-M   'P 1'
#
loop_
_entity.id
_entity.type
_entity.pdbx_description
1 polymer ?
#
loop_
_entity_poly.entity_id
_entity_poly.type
_entity_poly.pdbx_seq_one_letter_code
_entity_poly.pdbx_strand_id
1 'polypeptide(L)'
;PIHEAGGAAVFAGTGPEPLDDAFTLRAFRTRLRTRRGRLKPLLLDQSFVAGIGNIYADEALWAARLHPLRSAGSLHPADERRLYDAFRRILAEAIVRRGSSVDDYTAPEGDGSMQEHLLVYQRAGEPCARCGRPIRRIVIGARATHFCSWCQRLPASDRKSAAAILREMTPRPGTGPGRRGRRWTELDGADALGRTAAERRSARASGTAGDRDATAEAARTRAERTRRAAAQRRATARASAGGA
;
A
#
# COMPACT_ATOMS: atom_id res chain seq x y z
N PRO A 1 -39.29 -6.12 -20.35
CA PRO A 1 -38.42 -5.35 -21.26
C PRO A 1 -37.65 -4.27 -20.49
N ILE A 2 -36.42 -4.58 -20.08
CA ILE A 2 -35.48 -3.59 -19.56
C ILE A 2 -34.91 -2.84 -20.77
N HIS A 3 -35.11 -1.53 -20.82
CA HIS A 3 -34.70 -0.67 -21.91
C HIS A 3 -33.16 -0.61 -22.02
N GLU A 4 -32.60 -1.07 -23.14
CA GLU A 4 -31.17 -1.07 -23.49
C GLU A 4 -30.58 0.33 -23.84
N ALA A 5 -31.31 1.41 -23.59
CA ALA A 5 -30.87 2.75 -23.97
C ALA A 5 -30.40 3.55 -22.75
N GLY A 6 -29.11 3.43 -22.37
CA GLY A 6 -28.53 4.31 -21.35
C GLY A 6 -27.10 4.02 -20.90
N GLY A 7 -26.59 2.79 -21.10
CA GLY A 7 -25.26 2.40 -20.59
C GLY A 7 -24.10 3.19 -21.19
N ALA A 8 -24.13 3.45 -22.51
CA ALA A 8 -23.01 4.09 -23.22
C ALA A 8 -22.72 5.53 -22.74
N ALA A 9 -23.75 6.27 -22.29
CA ALA A 9 -23.58 7.65 -21.79
C ALA A 9 -22.97 7.71 -20.39
N VAL A 10 -23.21 6.69 -19.55
CA VAL A 10 -22.67 6.62 -18.17
C VAL A 10 -21.17 6.33 -18.16
N PHE A 11 -20.68 5.58 -19.17
CA PHE A 11 -19.25 5.28 -19.31
C PHE A 11 -18.49 6.28 -20.19
N ALA A 12 -19.19 7.26 -20.78
CA ALA A 12 -18.56 8.30 -21.58
C ALA A 12 -17.52 9.07 -20.74
N GLY A 13 -16.25 9.04 -21.17
CA GLY A 13 -15.14 9.67 -20.44
C GLY A 13 -14.41 8.77 -19.44
N THR A 14 -14.82 7.51 -19.29
CA THR A 14 -14.05 6.51 -18.53
C THR A 14 -12.78 6.13 -19.28
N GLY A 15 -11.70 5.90 -18.53
CA GLY A 15 -10.44 5.41 -19.04
C GLY A 15 -10.53 3.95 -19.52
N PRO A 16 -9.45 3.43 -20.11
CA PRO A 16 -9.39 2.04 -20.54
C PRO A 16 -9.48 1.09 -19.34
N GLU A 17 -9.99 -0.11 -19.60
CA GLU A 17 -9.99 -1.21 -18.65
C GLU A 17 -8.55 -1.73 -18.45
N PRO A 18 -7.99 -1.68 -17.23
CA PRO A 18 -6.61 -2.04 -16.96
C PRO A 18 -6.20 -3.46 -17.31
N LEU A 19 -7.13 -4.42 -17.40
CA LEU A 19 -6.84 -5.81 -17.76
C LEU A 19 -7.06 -6.16 -19.23
N ASP A 20 -7.61 -5.23 -20.02
CA ASP A 20 -7.76 -5.39 -21.47
C ASP A 20 -6.39 -5.55 -22.16
N ASP A 21 -6.34 -6.35 -23.22
CA ASP A 21 -5.14 -6.59 -24.03
C ASP A 21 -4.69 -5.33 -24.78
N ALA A 22 -5.63 -4.46 -25.17
CA ALA A 22 -5.34 -3.18 -25.77
C ALA A 22 -4.66 -2.21 -24.79
N PHE A 23 -4.82 -2.40 -23.47
CA PHE A 23 -4.14 -1.61 -22.45
C PHE A 23 -2.70 -2.08 -22.21
N THR A 24 -1.87 -1.97 -23.25
CA THR A 24 -0.46 -2.32 -23.23
C THR A 24 0.38 -1.36 -22.38
N LEU A 25 1.60 -1.76 -22.01
CA LEU A 25 2.56 -0.85 -21.36
C LEU A 25 2.82 0.42 -22.19
N ARG A 26 2.83 0.31 -23.53
CA ARG A 26 2.99 1.47 -24.41
C ARG A 26 1.81 2.43 -24.26
N ALA A 27 0.58 1.92 -24.29
CA ALA A 27 -0.62 2.74 -24.08
C ALA A 27 -0.61 3.40 -22.69
N PHE A 28 -0.27 2.63 -21.65
CA PHE A 28 -0.11 3.15 -20.28
C PHE A 28 0.89 4.31 -20.22
N ARG A 29 2.08 4.15 -20.82
CA ARG A 29 3.12 5.19 -20.85
C ARG A 29 2.65 6.46 -21.55
N THR A 30 2.03 6.32 -22.73
CA THR A 30 1.49 7.47 -23.47
C THR A 30 0.49 8.25 -22.63
N ARG A 31 -0.42 7.56 -21.95
CA ARG A 31 -1.40 8.20 -21.06
C ARG A 31 -0.78 8.81 -19.81
N LEU A 32 0.19 8.13 -19.20
CA LEU A 32 0.84 8.61 -17.98
C LEU A 32 1.61 9.92 -18.22
N ARG A 33 2.28 10.04 -19.37
CA ARG A 33 3.12 11.20 -19.71
C ARG A 33 2.34 12.47 -20.02
N THR A 34 1.08 12.37 -20.42
CA THR A 34 0.21 13.54 -20.65
C THR A 34 -0.44 14.03 -19.36
N ARG A 35 -0.29 13.30 -18.25
CA ARG A 35 -0.96 13.61 -16.99
C ARG A 35 -0.02 14.29 -16.00
N ARG A 36 -0.59 15.21 -15.24
CA ARG A 36 0.09 15.94 -14.15
C ARG A 36 -0.46 15.49 -12.81
N GLY A 37 0.28 15.78 -11.75
CA GLY A 37 -0.14 15.51 -10.37
C GLY A 37 0.49 14.27 -9.76
N ARG A 38 -0.11 13.82 -8.65
CA ARG A 38 0.41 12.74 -7.81
C ARG A 38 -0.09 11.38 -8.28
N LEU A 39 0.72 10.33 -8.10
CA LEU A 39 0.39 8.98 -8.55
C LEU A 39 -0.92 8.45 -7.96
N LYS A 40 -1.12 8.56 -6.65
CA LYS A 40 -2.33 7.99 -6.01
C LYS A 40 -3.63 8.62 -6.54
N PRO A 41 -3.78 9.96 -6.55
CA PRO A 41 -4.92 10.61 -7.21
C PRO A 41 -5.10 10.22 -8.67
N LEU A 42 -4.00 10.17 -9.44
CA LEU A 42 -4.06 9.80 -10.85
C LEU A 42 -4.58 8.37 -11.06
N LEU A 43 -4.17 7.42 -10.22
CA LEU A 43 -4.67 6.04 -10.28
C LEU A 43 -6.15 5.91 -9.88
N LEU A 44 -6.70 6.89 -9.16
CA LEU A 44 -8.11 6.90 -8.77
C LEU A 44 -9.00 7.67 -9.76
N ASP A 45 -8.39 8.45 -10.64
CA ASP A 45 -9.08 9.17 -11.72
C ASP A 45 -9.63 8.15 -12.72
N GLN A 46 -10.96 7.98 -12.71
CA GLN A 46 -11.64 7.04 -13.61
C GLN A 46 -11.48 7.43 -15.08
N SER A 47 -11.12 8.68 -15.41
CA SER A 47 -10.78 9.08 -16.78
C SER A 47 -9.37 8.65 -17.20
N PHE A 48 -8.49 8.36 -16.25
CA PHE A 48 -7.13 7.88 -16.51
C PHE A 48 -7.13 6.37 -16.76
N VAL A 49 -7.75 5.61 -15.86
CA VAL A 49 -7.88 4.15 -15.91
C VAL A 49 -9.14 3.74 -15.14
N ALA A 50 -9.96 2.87 -15.73
CA ALA A 50 -11.21 2.45 -15.12
C ALA A 50 -10.96 1.47 -13.95
N GLY A 51 -11.91 1.37 -13.03
CA GLY A 51 -12.00 0.25 -12.08
C GLY A 51 -10.96 0.22 -10.97
N ILE A 52 -9.98 1.14 -10.97
CA ILE A 52 -8.98 1.20 -9.90
C ILE A 52 -9.54 1.97 -8.70
N GLY A 53 -9.86 1.20 -7.65
CA GLY A 53 -10.30 1.70 -6.36
C GLY A 53 -9.17 2.02 -5.38
N ASN A 54 -9.56 2.52 -4.20
CA ASN A 54 -8.62 2.95 -3.17
C ASN A 54 -7.70 1.81 -2.68
N ILE A 55 -8.25 0.61 -2.50
CA ILE A 55 -7.53 -0.58 -2.05
C ILE A 55 -6.40 -0.92 -3.02
N TYR A 56 -6.77 -1.21 -4.28
CA TYR A 56 -5.82 -1.69 -5.27
C TYR A 56 -4.78 -0.64 -5.66
N ALA A 57 -5.13 0.66 -5.62
CA ALA A 57 -4.13 1.70 -5.82
C ALA A 57 -3.07 1.74 -4.70
N ASP A 58 -3.44 1.53 -3.42
CA ASP A 58 -2.45 1.44 -2.32
C ASP A 58 -1.53 0.23 -2.50
N GLU A 59 -2.12 -0.94 -2.75
CA GLU A 59 -1.40 -2.19 -2.93
C GLU A 59 -0.48 -2.13 -4.16
N ALA A 60 -0.94 -1.56 -5.28
CA ALA A 60 -0.14 -1.43 -6.50
C ALA A 60 1.05 -0.50 -6.32
N LEU A 61 0.86 0.64 -5.67
CA LEU A 61 1.95 1.56 -5.37
C LEU A 61 2.96 0.94 -4.40
N TRP A 62 2.49 0.16 -3.42
CA TRP A 62 3.36 -0.60 -2.55
C TRP A 62 4.17 -1.62 -3.36
N ALA A 63 3.52 -2.46 -4.14
CA ALA A 63 4.18 -3.48 -4.97
C ALA A 63 5.22 -2.87 -5.93
N ALA A 64 4.90 -1.75 -6.58
CA ALA A 64 5.78 -1.01 -7.48
C ALA A 64 6.93 -0.26 -6.78
N ARG A 65 6.89 -0.17 -5.44
CA ARG A 65 7.81 0.60 -4.59
C ARG A 65 7.75 2.12 -4.85
N LEU A 66 6.58 2.63 -5.19
CA LEU A 66 6.37 4.05 -5.51
C LEU A 66 5.60 4.76 -4.41
N HIS A 67 6.09 5.94 -4.01
CA HIS A 67 5.41 6.75 -3.00
C HIS A 67 4.09 7.31 -3.57
N PRO A 68 2.97 7.28 -2.85
CA PRO A 68 1.68 7.74 -3.36
C PRO A 68 1.67 9.23 -3.76
N LEU A 69 2.43 10.06 -3.04
CA LEU A 69 2.69 11.47 -3.37
C LEU A 69 3.81 11.72 -4.38
N ARG A 70 4.38 10.70 -5.04
CA ARG A 70 5.34 10.94 -6.13
C ARG A 70 4.60 11.58 -7.31
N SER A 71 5.24 12.51 -8.00
CA SER A 71 4.67 13.10 -9.21
C SER A 71 4.70 12.11 -10.37
N ALA A 72 3.62 12.02 -11.16
CA ALA A 72 3.53 11.11 -12.30
C ALA A 72 4.63 11.37 -13.33
N GLY A 73 4.88 12.64 -13.64
CA GLY A 73 5.95 13.05 -14.57
C GLY A 73 7.37 12.82 -14.08
N SER A 74 7.58 12.40 -12.82
CA SER A 74 8.92 12.07 -12.30
C SER A 74 9.28 10.58 -12.41
N LEU A 75 8.39 9.75 -12.98
CA LEU A 75 8.65 8.32 -13.16
C LEU A 75 9.66 8.06 -14.26
N HIS A 76 10.65 7.22 -13.96
CA HIS A 76 11.55 6.67 -14.98
C HIS A 76 10.89 5.49 -15.71
N PRO A 77 11.32 5.14 -16.94
CA PRO A 77 10.74 4.04 -17.72
C PRO A 77 10.65 2.69 -16.99
N ALA A 78 11.60 2.41 -16.10
CA ALA A 78 11.58 1.23 -15.24
C ALA A 78 10.50 1.31 -14.14
N ASP A 79 10.26 2.50 -13.60
CA ASP A 79 9.21 2.74 -12.61
C ASP A 79 7.83 2.65 -13.24
N GLU A 80 7.66 3.18 -14.46
CA GLU A 80 6.44 3.06 -15.26
C GLU A 80 6.08 1.58 -15.47
N ARG A 81 7.06 0.76 -15.89
CA ARG A 81 6.88 -0.68 -16.07
C ARG A 81 6.50 -1.37 -14.76
N ARG A 82 7.23 -1.14 -13.67
CA ARG A 82 6.91 -1.75 -12.38
C ARG A 82 5.51 -1.39 -11.89
N LEU A 83 5.05 -0.15 -12.14
CA LEU A 83 3.69 0.25 -11.79
C LEU A 83 2.66 -0.49 -12.64
N TYR A 84 2.88 -0.54 -13.96
CA TYR A 84 2.04 -1.26 -14.91
C TYR A 84 1.86 -2.74 -14.53
N ASP A 85 2.98 -3.44 -14.35
CA ASP A 85 2.97 -4.86 -13.99
C ASP A 85 2.32 -5.07 -12.61
N ALA A 86 2.56 -4.17 -11.65
CA ALA A 86 2.04 -4.27 -10.29
C ALA A 86 0.52 -4.16 -10.23
N PHE A 87 -0.09 -3.14 -10.84
CA PHE A 87 -1.55 -2.99 -10.75
C PHE A 87 -2.26 -4.09 -11.53
N ARG A 88 -1.79 -4.48 -12.73
CA ARG A 88 -2.41 -5.59 -13.49
C ARG A 88 -2.38 -6.88 -12.70
N ARG A 89 -1.24 -7.21 -12.09
CA ARG A 89 -1.11 -8.40 -11.24
C ARG A 89 -2.08 -8.36 -10.04
N ILE A 90 -2.18 -7.24 -9.35
CA ILE A 90 -3.06 -7.10 -8.18
C ILE A 90 -4.53 -7.16 -8.56
N LEU A 91 -4.93 -6.56 -9.69
CA LEU A 91 -6.30 -6.63 -10.18
C LEU A 91 -6.66 -8.05 -10.65
N ALA A 92 -5.75 -8.73 -11.36
CA ALA A 92 -5.95 -10.12 -11.74
C ALA A 92 -6.08 -11.03 -10.50
N GLU A 93 -5.24 -10.84 -9.49
CA GLU A 93 -5.35 -11.55 -8.21
C GLU A 93 -6.67 -11.24 -7.50
N ALA A 94 -7.11 -9.98 -7.51
CA ALA A 94 -8.38 -9.59 -6.94
C ALA A 94 -9.56 -10.28 -7.64
N ILE A 95 -9.54 -10.42 -8.97
CA ILE A 95 -10.58 -11.16 -9.72
C ILE A 95 -10.62 -12.62 -9.30
N VAL A 96 -9.47 -13.30 -9.28
CA VAL A 96 -9.38 -14.70 -8.83
C VAL A 96 -9.92 -14.88 -7.41
N ARG A 97 -9.74 -13.88 -6.55
CA ARG A 97 -10.18 -13.88 -5.16
C ARG A 97 -11.58 -13.30 -4.94
N ARG A 98 -12.32 -12.98 -6.02
CA ARG A 98 -13.65 -12.34 -5.98
C ARG A 98 -13.69 -11.01 -5.22
N GLY A 99 -12.61 -10.25 -5.32
CA GLY A 99 -12.48 -8.93 -4.72
C GLY A 99 -12.21 -8.97 -3.22
N SER A 100 -12.25 -7.78 -2.60
CA SER A 100 -12.11 -7.62 -1.15
C SER A 100 -13.49 -7.33 -0.56
N SER A 101 -13.96 -8.18 0.35
CA SER A 101 -15.14 -7.90 1.18
C SER A 101 -14.70 -7.01 2.34
N VAL A 102 -14.73 -5.70 2.13
CA VAL A 102 -14.45 -4.69 3.17
C VAL A 102 -15.73 -3.91 3.40
N ASP A 103 -16.13 -3.83 4.67
CA ASP A 103 -17.33 -3.16 5.19
C ASP A 103 -18.66 -3.82 4.74
N ASP A 104 -19.28 -3.34 3.65
CA ASP A 104 -20.69 -3.64 3.28
C ASP A 104 -20.87 -4.35 1.92
N TYR A 105 -19.79 -4.87 1.33
CA TYR A 105 -19.87 -5.58 0.03
C TYR A 105 -19.77 -7.10 0.20
N THR A 106 -20.88 -7.78 -0.07
CA THR A 106 -20.97 -9.24 -0.24
C THR A 106 -21.39 -9.51 -1.68
N ALA A 107 -20.61 -10.32 -2.41
CA ALA A 107 -20.99 -10.71 -3.76
C ALA A 107 -22.16 -11.73 -3.69
N PRO A 108 -23.02 -11.79 -4.72
CA PRO A 108 -24.14 -12.74 -4.77
C PRO A 108 -23.70 -14.20 -4.59
N GLU A 109 -22.48 -14.54 -5.03
CA GLU A 109 -21.87 -15.87 -4.93
C GLU A 109 -21.03 -16.08 -3.65
N GLY A 110 -21.11 -15.15 -2.69
CA GLY A 110 -20.40 -15.17 -1.41
C GLY A 110 -19.20 -14.23 -1.34
N ASP A 111 -18.66 -14.05 -0.13
CA ASP A 111 -17.59 -13.09 0.13
C ASP A 111 -16.30 -13.38 -0.68
N GLY A 112 -15.61 -12.31 -1.06
CA GLY A 112 -14.26 -12.36 -1.62
C GLY A 112 -13.22 -12.62 -0.53
N SER A 113 -11.99 -13.00 -0.93
CA SER A 113 -10.88 -13.30 0.01
C SER A 113 -9.70 -12.34 -0.09
N MET A 114 -9.73 -11.36 -1.00
CA MET A 114 -8.58 -10.49 -1.25
C MET A 114 -8.17 -9.66 -0.03
N GLN A 115 -9.10 -9.36 0.89
CA GLN A 115 -8.83 -8.66 2.14
C GLN A 115 -7.77 -9.36 3.02
N GLU A 116 -7.62 -10.68 2.90
CA GLU A 116 -6.64 -11.48 3.65
C GLU A 116 -5.22 -11.36 3.08
N HIS A 117 -5.12 -10.88 1.84
CA HIS A 117 -3.88 -10.76 1.08
C HIS A 117 -3.38 -9.31 0.99
N LEU A 118 -4.09 -8.35 1.60
CA LEU A 118 -3.69 -6.94 1.61
C LEU A 118 -2.41 -6.73 2.43
N LEU A 119 -1.44 -6.04 1.83
CA LEU A 119 -0.12 -5.86 2.41
C LEU A 119 0.01 -4.51 3.12
N VAL A 120 -0.79 -3.50 2.72
CA VAL A 120 -0.77 -2.16 3.31
C VAL A 120 -2.12 -1.56 3.64
N TYR A 121 -3.16 -1.84 2.86
CA TYR A 121 -4.45 -1.17 3.01
C TYR A 121 -5.09 -1.48 4.37
N GLN A 122 -5.49 -0.44 5.11
CA GLN A 122 -5.99 -0.53 6.49
C GLN A 122 -5.01 -1.20 7.50
N ARG A 123 -3.72 -1.28 7.17
CA ARG A 123 -2.68 -1.88 8.05
C ARG A 123 -1.80 -0.83 8.71
N ALA A 124 -2.31 0.38 8.91
CA ALA A 124 -1.56 1.48 9.52
C ALA A 124 -1.02 1.07 10.91
N GLY A 125 0.27 1.32 11.14
CA GLY A 125 0.96 0.91 12.37
C GLY A 125 1.48 -0.54 12.37
N GLU A 126 0.98 -1.41 11.49
CA GLU A 126 1.47 -2.79 11.37
C GLU A 126 2.83 -2.85 10.67
N PRO A 127 3.66 -3.87 10.94
CA PRO A 127 4.96 -4.02 10.29
C PRO A 127 4.80 -4.29 8.78
N CYS A 128 5.54 -3.54 7.97
CA CYS A 128 5.64 -3.75 6.53
C CYS A 128 6.22 -5.13 6.22
N ALA A 129 5.54 -5.92 5.38
CA ALA A 129 5.98 -7.26 4.97
C ALA A 129 7.37 -7.30 4.29
N ARG A 130 7.87 -6.17 3.78
CA ARG A 130 9.21 -6.07 3.15
C ARG A 130 10.33 -5.67 4.09
N CYS A 131 10.07 -4.79 5.05
CA CYS A 131 11.14 -4.16 5.84
C CYS A 131 10.86 -4.10 7.35
N GLY A 132 9.72 -4.61 7.82
CA GLY A 132 9.33 -4.64 9.22
C GLY A 132 8.91 -3.29 9.82
N ARG A 133 9.17 -2.16 9.15
CA ARG A 133 8.80 -0.83 9.68
C ARG A 133 7.30 -0.57 9.57
N PRO A 134 6.71 0.24 10.47
CA PRO A 134 5.28 0.51 10.47
C PRO A 134 4.77 1.09 9.16
N ILE A 135 3.65 0.57 8.67
CA ILE A 135 2.87 1.19 7.59
C ILE A 135 2.31 2.53 8.08
N ARG A 136 2.40 3.53 7.20
CA ARG A 136 1.91 4.89 7.43
C ARG A 136 0.56 5.07 6.75
N ARG A 137 -0.24 5.96 7.33
CA ARG A 137 -1.50 6.42 6.76
C ARG A 137 -1.45 7.93 6.61
N ILE A 138 -1.79 8.41 5.43
CA ILE A 138 -2.05 9.83 5.13
C ILE A 138 -3.45 9.95 4.53
N VAL A 139 -3.94 11.17 4.42
CA VAL A 139 -5.14 11.48 3.66
C VAL A 139 -4.71 12.26 2.42
N ILE A 140 -5.15 11.82 1.24
CA ILE A 140 -4.91 12.55 -0.02
C ILE A 140 -6.27 12.88 -0.61
N GLY A 141 -6.60 14.18 -0.69
CA GLY A 141 -7.97 14.62 -0.95
C GLY A 141 -8.87 14.16 0.19
N ALA A 142 -9.88 13.34 -0.10
CA ALA A 142 -10.78 12.76 0.90
C ALA A 142 -10.54 11.26 1.18
N ARG A 143 -9.42 10.69 0.69
CA ARG A 143 -9.20 9.24 0.71
C ARG A 143 -7.99 8.85 1.55
N ALA A 144 -8.20 7.95 2.51
CA ALA A 144 -7.13 7.35 3.30
C ALA A 144 -6.19 6.56 2.39
N THR A 145 -4.89 6.78 2.54
CA THR A 145 -3.84 6.18 1.72
C THR A 145 -2.80 5.54 2.63
N HIS A 146 -2.50 4.26 2.38
CA HIS A 146 -1.61 3.44 3.19
C HIS A 146 -0.34 3.09 2.41
N PHE A 147 0.83 3.26 3.04
CA PHE A 147 2.10 3.02 2.38
C PHE A 147 3.24 2.79 3.38
N CYS A 148 4.34 2.20 2.92
CA CYS A 148 5.56 2.09 3.71
C CYS A 148 6.54 3.21 3.33
N SER A 149 6.75 4.19 4.22
CA SER A 149 7.63 5.34 3.95
C SER A 149 9.10 4.99 3.68
N TRP A 150 9.53 3.77 4.04
CA TRP A 150 10.87 3.27 3.76
C TRP A 150 10.99 2.54 2.44
N CYS A 151 10.03 1.66 2.14
CA CYS A 151 10.04 0.92 0.88
C CYS A 151 9.59 1.77 -0.31
N GLN A 152 8.81 2.83 -0.06
CA GLN A 152 8.29 3.76 -1.05
C GLN A 152 8.86 5.14 -0.74
N ARG A 153 10.07 5.43 -1.22
CA ARG A 153 10.75 6.70 -0.91
C ARG A 153 10.19 7.82 -1.80
N LEU A 154 9.90 8.97 -1.18
CA LEU A 154 9.54 10.18 -1.93
C LEU A 154 10.82 10.84 -2.49
N PRO A 155 10.91 11.09 -3.81
CA PRO A 155 12.01 11.85 -4.40
C PRO A 155 12.16 13.24 -3.75
N ALA A 156 13.39 13.76 -3.69
CA ALA A 156 13.65 15.05 -3.06
C ALA A 156 12.86 16.21 -3.71
N SER A 157 12.72 16.17 -5.04
CA SER A 157 11.94 17.14 -5.83
C SER A 157 10.48 17.24 -5.41
N ASP A 158 9.89 16.15 -4.90
CA ASP A 158 8.48 16.09 -4.52
C ASP A 158 8.22 16.47 -3.05
N ARG A 159 9.26 16.59 -2.22
CA ARG A 159 9.10 16.77 -0.76
C ARG A 159 8.45 18.10 -0.39
N LYS A 160 8.88 19.21 -1.02
CA LYS A 160 8.37 20.55 -0.69
C LYS A 160 6.87 20.63 -0.92
N SER A 161 6.41 20.17 -2.08
CA SER A 161 4.99 20.15 -2.46
C SER A 161 4.18 19.08 -1.74
N ALA A 162 4.82 18.08 -1.12
CA ALA A 162 4.15 17.06 -0.31
C ALA A 162 4.11 17.40 1.19
N ALA A 163 4.84 18.41 1.64
CA ALA A 163 5.07 18.67 3.05
C ALA A 163 3.79 18.92 3.85
N ALA A 164 2.81 19.65 3.29
CA ALA A 164 1.53 19.90 3.97
C ALA A 164 0.79 18.59 4.27
N ILE A 165 0.61 17.74 3.25
CA ILE A 165 -0.05 16.43 3.38
C ILE A 165 0.70 15.52 4.37
N LEU A 166 2.02 15.54 4.35
CA LEU A 166 2.84 14.72 5.25
C LEU A 166 2.85 15.24 6.70
N ARG A 167 2.52 16.51 6.95
CA ARG A 167 2.39 17.06 8.32
C ARG A 167 1.11 16.61 9.01
N GLU A 168 0.05 16.40 8.25
CA GLU A 168 -1.23 15.84 8.72
C GLU A 168 -1.18 14.32 8.97
N MET A 169 0.00 13.70 8.77
CA MET A 169 0.23 12.29 9.00
C MET A 169 0.06 11.97 10.50
N THR A 170 -1.16 11.57 10.87
CA THR A 170 -1.57 11.37 12.26
C THR A 170 -0.65 10.35 12.94
N PRO A 171 -0.02 10.68 14.09
CA PRO A 171 0.52 9.67 14.98
C PRO A 171 -0.61 8.75 15.45
N ARG A 172 -0.28 7.49 15.75
CA ARG A 172 -1.22 6.47 16.22
C ARG A 172 -2.08 7.01 17.39
N PRO A 173 -3.42 6.89 17.37
CA PRO A 173 -4.21 7.09 18.59
C PRO A 173 -3.73 6.06 19.63
N GLY A 174 -3.29 6.52 20.80
CA GLY A 174 -2.81 5.67 21.90
C GLY A 174 -1.30 5.46 22.00
N THR A 175 -0.46 6.11 21.19
CA THR A 175 0.94 6.34 21.61
C THR A 175 1.05 7.77 22.07
N GLY A 176 1.31 7.98 23.37
CA GLY A 176 1.87 9.25 23.85
C GLY A 176 3.16 9.60 23.10
N PRO A 177 3.79 10.76 23.36
CA PRO A 177 5.03 11.14 22.68
C PRO A 177 6.03 10.01 22.89
N GLY A 178 6.23 9.18 21.87
CA GLY A 178 7.19 8.08 21.95
C GLY A 178 8.49 8.73 22.37
N ARG A 179 9.07 8.28 23.49
CA ARG A 179 10.37 8.77 23.96
C ARG A 179 11.26 8.84 22.72
N ARG A 180 11.61 10.06 22.30
CA ARG A 180 12.63 10.21 21.26
C ARG A 180 13.84 9.51 21.87
N GLY A 181 14.25 8.37 21.33
CA GLY A 181 15.55 7.82 21.68
C GLY A 181 16.57 8.94 21.54
N ARG A 182 17.57 8.97 22.43
CA ARG A 182 18.60 10.01 22.42
C ARG A 182 19.13 10.18 20.99
N ARG A 183 19.32 11.43 20.56
CA ARG A 183 19.93 11.74 19.27
C ARG A 183 21.30 11.07 19.24
N TRP A 184 21.83 10.64 18.08
CA TRP A 184 23.13 9.96 18.05
C TRP A 184 24.29 10.84 18.55
N THR A 185 24.12 12.17 18.54
CA THR A 185 25.01 13.17 19.17
C THR A 185 24.86 13.29 20.69
N GLU A 186 23.83 12.67 21.23
CA GLU A 186 23.47 12.60 22.65
C GLU A 186 23.68 11.15 23.12
N LEU A 187 24.67 10.40 22.63
CA LEU A 187 25.01 9.07 23.14
C LEU A 187 26.47 9.13 23.61
N ASP A 188 26.70 8.77 24.88
CA ASP A 188 28.02 8.86 25.52
C ASP A 188 28.50 7.43 25.85
N GLY A 189 29.76 7.11 25.55
CA GLY A 189 30.35 5.79 25.83
C GLY A 189 29.93 4.68 24.85
N ALA A 190 30.03 3.42 25.30
CA ALA A 190 29.89 2.19 24.48
C ALA A 190 28.59 2.08 23.64
N ASP A 191 27.59 2.92 23.91
CA ASP A 191 26.35 3.04 23.14
C ASP A 191 26.50 3.82 21.82
N ALA A 192 27.64 4.50 21.59
CA ALA A 192 27.86 5.35 20.42
C ALA A 192 28.25 4.58 19.14
N LEU A 193 28.81 3.37 19.26
CA LEU A 193 29.33 2.61 18.13
C LEU A 193 28.46 1.39 17.82
N GLY A 194 27.58 1.55 16.82
CA GLY A 194 26.90 0.43 16.21
C GLY A 194 27.90 -0.56 15.60
N ARG A 195 27.52 -1.84 15.59
CA ARG A 195 28.34 -2.95 15.09
C ARG A 195 29.07 -2.60 13.78
N THR A 196 30.36 -2.90 13.69
CA THR A 196 31.17 -2.64 12.51
C THR A 196 30.70 -3.47 11.31
N ALA A 197 31.14 -3.10 10.10
CA ALA A 197 30.82 -3.86 8.90
C ALA A 197 31.36 -5.32 8.97
N ALA A 198 32.42 -5.57 9.74
CA ALA A 198 32.96 -6.92 9.98
C ALA A 198 32.03 -7.73 10.90
N GLU A 199 31.55 -7.14 11.99
CA GLU A 199 30.61 -7.80 12.93
C GLU A 199 29.27 -8.13 12.27
N ARG A 200 28.79 -7.27 11.35
CA ARG A 200 27.60 -7.56 10.53
C ARG A 200 27.82 -8.71 9.55
N ARG A 201 29.04 -8.93 9.05
CA ARG A 201 29.36 -10.03 8.14
C ARG A 201 29.49 -11.35 8.88
N SER A 202 30.13 -11.36 10.05
CA SER A 202 30.24 -12.56 10.90
C SER A 202 28.88 -13.05 11.39
N ALA A 203 27.99 -12.14 11.84
CA ALA A 203 26.63 -12.50 12.24
C ALA A 203 25.75 -13.04 11.09
N ARG A 204 26.10 -12.72 9.84
CA ARG A 204 25.38 -13.20 8.64
C ARG A 204 25.94 -14.52 8.13
N ALA A 205 27.20 -14.81 8.41
CA ALA A 205 27.86 -16.08 8.08
C ALA A 205 27.46 -17.21 9.05
N SER A 206 27.11 -16.88 10.30
CA SER A 206 26.73 -17.85 11.33
C SER A 206 25.26 -18.32 11.29
N GLY A 207 24.43 -17.78 10.38
CA GLY A 207 23.01 -18.13 10.27
C GLY A 207 22.79 -19.47 9.55
N THR A 208 22.71 -20.55 10.32
CA THR A 208 22.39 -21.92 9.86
C THR A 208 20.96 -22.03 9.30
N ALA A 209 20.66 -23.11 8.56
CA ALA A 209 19.35 -23.33 7.93
C ALA A 209 18.17 -23.32 8.93
N GLY A 210 18.38 -23.80 10.16
CA GLY A 210 17.36 -23.80 11.22
C GLY A 210 16.93 -22.40 11.67
N ASP A 211 17.81 -21.40 11.60
CA ASP A 211 17.46 -20.01 11.93
C ASP A 211 16.58 -19.35 10.85
N ARG A 212 16.68 -19.81 9.59
CA ARG A 212 15.83 -19.32 8.49
C ARG A 212 14.43 -19.90 8.58
N ASP A 213 14.32 -21.17 8.96
CA ASP A 213 13.02 -21.81 9.19
C ASP A 213 12.36 -21.28 10.46
N ALA A 214 13.11 -21.07 11.54
CA ALA A 214 12.61 -20.42 12.75
C ALA A 214 12.18 -18.97 12.52
N THR A 215 12.89 -18.20 11.67
CA THR A 215 12.45 -16.84 11.31
C THR A 215 11.26 -16.82 10.36
N ALA A 216 11.16 -17.78 9.44
CA ALA A 216 9.99 -17.95 8.58
C ALA A 216 8.76 -18.40 9.36
N GLU A 217 8.91 -19.31 10.32
CA GLU A 217 7.85 -19.74 11.23
C GLU A 217 7.44 -18.64 12.19
N ALA A 218 8.40 -17.91 12.79
CA ALA A 218 8.08 -16.73 13.60
C ALA A 218 7.36 -15.64 12.78
N ALA A 219 7.69 -15.47 11.50
CA ALA A 219 6.98 -14.56 10.59
C ALA A 219 5.55 -15.05 10.30
N ARG A 220 5.36 -16.37 10.07
CA ARG A 220 4.04 -17.00 9.88
C ARG A 220 3.17 -16.88 11.13
N THR A 221 3.71 -17.19 12.31
CA THR A 221 3.02 -17.08 13.61
C THR A 221 2.71 -15.64 13.98
N ARG A 222 3.59 -14.68 13.63
CA ARG A 222 3.31 -13.25 13.78
C ARG A 222 2.19 -12.80 12.83
N ALA A 223 2.20 -13.23 11.58
CA ALA A 223 1.14 -12.94 10.61
C ALA A 223 -0.21 -13.55 11.04
N GLU A 224 -0.20 -14.76 11.60
CA GLU A 224 -1.36 -15.43 12.22
C GLU A 224 -1.94 -14.60 13.38
N ARG A 225 -1.09 -14.16 14.31
CA ARG A 225 -1.50 -13.31 15.44
C ARG A 225 -2.03 -11.95 14.99
N THR A 226 -1.42 -11.36 13.97
CA THR A 226 -1.91 -10.10 13.39
C THR A 226 -3.29 -10.30 12.73
N ARG A 227 -3.49 -11.40 12.00
CA ARG A 227 -4.79 -11.78 11.41
C ARG A 227 -5.87 -11.96 12.48
N ARG A 228 -5.58 -12.70 13.56
CA ARG A 228 -6.52 -12.86 14.69
C ARG A 228 -6.86 -11.54 15.36
N ALA A 229 -5.86 -10.70 15.63
CA ALA A 229 -6.07 -9.39 16.25
C ALA A 229 -6.88 -8.44 15.34
N ALA A 230 -6.70 -8.50 14.02
CA ALA A 230 -7.50 -7.73 13.06
C ALA A 230 -8.95 -8.23 13.00
N ALA A 231 -9.17 -9.55 12.99
CA ALA A 231 -10.51 -10.15 13.06
C ALA A 231 -11.26 -9.74 14.33
N GLN A 232 -10.58 -9.73 15.47
CA GLN A 232 -11.16 -9.37 16.76
C GLN A 232 -11.55 -7.89 16.85
N ARG A 233 -10.74 -6.99 16.25
CA ARG A 233 -11.09 -5.56 16.10
C ARG A 233 -12.31 -5.34 15.21
N ARG A 234 -12.48 -6.14 14.16
CA ARG A 234 -13.66 -6.07 13.27
C ARG A 234 -14.92 -6.58 13.96
N ALA A 235 -14.82 -7.67 14.71
CA ALA A 235 -15.93 -8.19 15.50
C ALA A 235 -16.42 -7.18 16.54
N THR A 236 -15.50 -6.50 17.23
CA THR A 236 -15.83 -5.43 18.17
C THR A 236 -16.43 -4.20 17.48
N ALA A 237 -15.91 -3.80 16.31
CA ALA A 237 -16.50 -2.71 15.53
C ALA A 237 -17.93 -3.03 15.05
N ARG A 238 -18.21 -4.26 14.59
CA ARG A 238 -19.55 -4.71 14.19
C ARG A 238 -20.54 -4.74 15.36
N ALA A 239 -20.11 -5.25 16.52
CA ALA A 239 -20.94 -5.24 17.73
C ALA A 239 -21.28 -3.82 18.21
N SER A 240 -20.42 -2.84 17.93
CA SER A 240 -20.64 -1.43 18.27
C SER A 240 -21.61 -0.72 17.32
N ALA A 241 -21.84 -1.26 16.11
CA ALA A 241 -22.68 -0.66 15.07
C ALA A 241 -24.11 -1.23 15.01
N GLY A 242 -24.35 -2.42 15.58
CA GLY A 242 -25.67 -3.08 15.58
C GLY A 242 -26.54 -2.81 16.82
N GLY A 243 -26.18 -1.81 17.63
CA GLY A 243 -26.90 -1.45 18.87
C GLY A 243 -27.69 -0.14 18.79
N ALA A 244 -28.02 0.33 17.59
CA ALA A 244 -28.79 1.55 17.34
C ALA A 244 -30.05 1.22 16.52
#